data_AF-A0A520NVD7-F1
#
_entry.id   AF-A0A520NVD7-F1
#
_cell.length_a   1.000
_cell.length_b   1.000
_cell.length_c   1.000
_cell.angle_alpha   90.00
_cell.angle_beta   90.00
_cell.angle_gamma   90.00
#
_symmetry.space_group_name_H-M   'P 1'
#
loop_
_entity.id
_entity.type
_entity.pdbx_description
1 polymer ?
#
loop_
_entity_poly.entity_id
_entity_poly.type
_entity_poly.pdbx_seq_one_letter_code
_entity_poly.pdbx_strand_id
1 'polypeptide(L)'
;MTDSEIFSRLTDIFHDVFDNDDIELTPDMTAEDVEEWDSLSHIRLIVAAEREFGVSFSSSEVANLENVGQFVDLIVARTAD
;
A
#
# COMPACT_ATOMS: atom_id res chain seq x y z
N MET A 1 -11.34 -7.26 7.47
CA MET A 1 -11.77 -6.05 6.71
C MET A 1 -12.14 -6.46 5.29
N THR A 2 -12.91 -5.66 4.55
CA THR A 2 -13.17 -5.91 3.13
C THR A 2 -12.12 -5.23 2.24
N ASP A 3 -11.87 -5.77 1.04
CA ASP A 3 -10.91 -5.20 0.09
C ASP A 3 -11.23 -3.73 -0.23
N SER A 4 -12.51 -3.39 -0.42
CA SER A 4 -12.94 -2.02 -0.69
C SER A 4 -12.59 -1.04 0.42
N GLU A 5 -12.66 -1.46 1.69
CA GLU A 5 -12.26 -0.62 2.82
C GLU A 5 -10.74 -0.43 2.86
N ILE A 6 -9.97 -1.46 2.51
CA ILE A 6 -8.51 -1.39 2.45
C ILE A 6 -8.08 -0.49 1.30
N PHE A 7 -8.64 -0.66 0.10
CA PHE A 7 -8.37 0.21 -1.05
C PHE A 7 -8.64 1.68 -0.73
N SER A 8 -9.76 2.00 -0.06
CA SER A 8 -10.09 3.37 0.33
C SER A 8 -9.00 3.97 1.24
N ARG A 9 -8.64 3.29 2.32
CA ARG A 9 -7.63 3.80 3.27
C ARG A 9 -6.22 3.82 2.68
N LEU A 10 -5.91 2.85 1.84
CA LEU A 10 -4.63 2.79 1.14
C LEU A 10 -4.52 3.93 0.12
N THR A 11 -5.63 4.34 -0.51
CA THR A 11 -5.67 5.51 -1.39
C THR A 11 -5.30 6.78 -0.62
N ASP A 12 -5.88 6.99 0.56
CA ASP A 12 -5.53 8.12 1.44
C ASP A 12 -4.03 8.12 1.80
N ILE A 13 -3.46 6.95 2.10
CA ILE A 13 -2.01 6.79 2.36
C ILE A 13 -1.17 7.16 1.14
N PHE A 14 -1.60 6.75 -0.06
CA PHE A 14 -0.90 7.11 -1.30
C PHE A 14 -0.92 8.61 -1.53
N HIS A 15 -2.07 9.26 -1.33
CA HIS A 15 -2.20 10.72 -1.41
C HIS A 15 -1.23 11.42 -0.45
N ASP A 16 -1.20 10.99 0.81
CA ASP A 16 -0.32 11.57 1.83
C ASP A 16 1.18 11.34 1.54
N VAL A 17 1.57 10.16 1.06
CA VAL A 17 2.99 9.81 0.84
C VAL A 17 3.54 10.45 -0.43
N PHE A 18 2.72 10.57 -1.47
CA PHE A 18 3.10 11.12 -2.76
C PHE A 18 2.71 12.59 -2.93
N ASP A 19 2.02 13.21 -1.96
CA ASP A 19 1.50 14.58 -2.07
C ASP A 19 0.67 14.78 -3.36
N ASN A 20 -0.15 13.77 -3.68
CA ASN A 20 -0.88 13.67 -4.94
C ASN A 20 -2.28 13.08 -4.74
N ASP A 21 -3.28 13.96 -4.62
CA ASP A 21 -4.70 13.63 -4.41
C ASP A 21 -5.39 13.05 -5.66
N ASP A 22 -4.74 13.07 -6.83
CA ASP A 22 -5.30 12.58 -8.09
C ASP A 22 -5.03 11.07 -8.31
N ILE A 23 -4.29 10.41 -7.41
CA ILE A 23 -4.00 8.98 -7.52
C ILE A 23 -5.29 8.17 -7.30
N GLU A 24 -5.69 7.41 -8.31
CA GLU A 24 -6.77 6.41 -8.21
C GLU A 24 -6.15 5.01 -8.22
N LEU A 25 -6.17 4.33 -7.06
CA LEU A 25 -5.59 2.99 -6.95
C LEU A 25 -6.34 1.96 -7.80
N THR A 26 -5.56 1.15 -8.51
CA THR A 26 -6.04 -0.08 -9.17
C THR A 26 -5.21 -1.27 -8.69
N PRO A 27 -5.75 -2.51 -8.73
CA PRO A 27 -5.01 -3.68 -8.30
C PRO A 27 -3.70 -3.91 -9.08
N ASP A 28 -3.68 -3.53 -10.36
CA ASP A 28 -2.54 -3.71 -11.25
C ASP A 28 -1.51 -2.58 -11.16
N MET A 29 -1.78 -1.50 -10.42
CA MET A 29 -0.87 -0.37 -10.27
C MET A 29 0.44 -0.79 -9.62
N THR A 30 1.55 -0.34 -10.20
CA THR A 30 2.92 -0.62 -9.78
C THR A 30 3.69 0.68 -9.51
N ALA A 31 4.93 0.57 -9.01
CA ALA A 31 5.82 1.71 -8.88
C ALA A 31 6.18 2.37 -10.23
N GLU A 32 6.04 1.67 -11.36
CA GLU A 32 6.29 2.27 -12.68
C GLU A 32 5.18 3.25 -13.11
N ASP A 33 4.00 3.15 -12.51
CA ASP A 33 2.84 3.98 -12.83
C ASP A 33 2.82 5.32 -12.06
N VAL A 34 3.67 5.47 -11.05
CA VAL A 34 3.74 6.65 -10.18
C VAL A 34 5.18 7.18 -10.19
N GLU A 35 5.40 8.33 -10.82
CA GLU A 35 6.76 8.89 -11.03
C GLU A 35 7.53 9.09 -9.71
N GLU A 36 6.83 9.43 -8.63
CA GLU A 36 7.40 9.68 -7.30
C GLU A 36 7.60 8.40 -6.47
N TRP A 37 7.26 7.24 -7.02
CA TRP A 37 7.39 5.95 -6.35
C TRP A 37 8.80 5.35 -6.51
N ASP A 38 9.68 5.75 -5.60
CA ASP A 38 11.03 5.25 -5.45
C ASP A 38 11.17 4.37 -4.18
N SER A 39 12.41 3.97 -3.85
CA SER A 39 12.68 3.17 -2.65
C SER A 39 12.33 3.87 -1.34
N LEU A 40 12.49 5.20 -1.25
CA LEU A 40 12.22 5.94 -0.02
C LEU A 40 10.71 6.12 0.18
N SER A 41 9.97 6.49 -0.87
CA SER A 41 8.51 6.58 -0.78
C SER A 41 7.88 5.20 -0.60
N HIS A 42 8.43 4.13 -1.19
CA HIS A 42 8.01 2.76 -0.89
C HIS A 42 8.13 2.43 0.61
N ILE A 43 9.28 2.72 1.25
CA ILE A 43 9.42 2.50 2.71
C ILE A 43 8.43 3.34 3.52
N ARG A 44 8.16 4.59 3.12
CA ARG A 44 7.16 5.43 3.78
C ARG A 44 5.74 4.86 3.66
N LEU A 45 5.37 4.36 2.47
CA LEU A 45 4.10 3.68 2.24
C LEU A 45 3.93 2.48 3.18
N ILE A 46 4.95 1.61 3.26
CA ILE A 46 4.90 0.42 4.12
C ILE A 46 4.69 0.83 5.59
N VAL A 47 5.47 1.79 6.10
CA VAL A 47 5.36 2.25 7.49
C VAL A 47 4.01 2.93 7.77
N ALA A 48 3.47 3.68 6.82
CA ALA A 48 2.16 4.30 6.95
C ALA A 48 1.05 3.25 6.99
N ALA A 49 1.09 2.26 6.11
CA ALA A 49 0.14 1.14 6.09
C ALA A 49 0.20 0.30 7.37
N GLU A 50 1.40 -0.06 7.85
CA GLU A 50 1.57 -0.78 9.12
C GLU A 50 0.88 -0.06 10.29
N ARG A 51 0.99 1.28 10.34
CA ARG A 51 0.35 2.10 11.36
C ARG A 51 -1.16 2.18 11.21
N GLU A 52 -1.65 2.42 9.99
CA GLU A 52 -3.09 2.57 9.71
C GLU A 52 -3.85 1.26 9.98
N PHE A 53 -3.29 0.13 9.55
CA PHE A 53 -3.95 -1.17 9.68
C PHE A 53 -3.57 -1.89 10.98
N GLY A 54 -2.60 -1.39 11.75
CA GLY A 54 -2.16 -2.01 12.99
C GLY A 54 -1.45 -3.35 12.79
N VAL A 55 -0.72 -3.49 11.67
CA VAL A 55 -0.06 -4.73 11.24
C VAL A 55 1.46 -4.53 11.13
N SER A 56 2.20 -5.62 10.97
CA SER A 56 3.62 -5.58 10.64
C SER A 56 3.99 -6.58 9.56
N PHE A 57 4.88 -6.18 8.66
CA PHE A 57 5.36 -6.98 7.56
C PHE A 57 6.83 -7.31 7.74
N SER A 58 7.24 -8.50 7.28
CA SER A 58 8.65 -8.83 7.17
C SER A 58 9.28 -8.14 5.96
N SER A 59 10.60 -7.96 5.99
CA SER A 59 11.34 -7.42 4.84
C SER A 59 11.18 -8.27 3.59
N SER A 60 11.04 -9.60 3.74
CA SER A 60 10.81 -10.51 2.61
C SER A 60 9.43 -10.36 2.00
N GLU A 61 8.39 -10.10 2.80
CA GLU A 61 7.05 -9.83 2.26
C GLU A 61 7.04 -8.51 1.48
N VAL A 62 7.61 -7.46 2.05
CA VAL A 62 7.74 -6.15 1.40
C VAL A 62 8.54 -6.23 0.10
N ALA A 63 9.65 -6.95 0.10
CA ALA A 63 10.50 -7.10 -1.08
C ALA A 63 9.84 -7.88 -2.23
N ASN A 64 8.77 -8.64 -1.95
CA ASN A 64 8.01 -9.39 -2.96
C ASN A 64 6.70 -8.69 -3.36
N LEU A 65 6.43 -7.46 -2.89
CA LEU A 65 5.28 -6.68 -3.33
C LEU A 65 5.54 -6.09 -4.72
N GLU A 66 4.79 -6.55 -5.71
CA GLU A 66 4.93 -6.13 -7.12
C GLU A 66 3.87 -5.09 -7.53
N ASN A 67 2.69 -5.13 -6.93
CA ASN A 67 1.58 -4.24 -7.24
C ASN A 67 0.69 -3.98 -6.02
N VAL A 68 -0.21 -3.01 -6.17
CA VAL A 68 -1.16 -2.60 -5.13
C VAL A 68 -2.09 -3.74 -4.74
N GLY A 69 -2.52 -4.60 -5.67
CA GLY A 69 -3.37 -5.76 -5.38
C GLY A 69 -2.72 -6.73 -4.38
N GLN A 70 -1.46 -7.09 -4.61
CA GLN A 70 -0.68 -7.92 -3.67
C GLN A 70 -0.52 -7.24 -2.31
N PHE A 71 -0.43 -5.92 -2.28
CA PHE A 71 -0.35 -5.18 -1.03
C PHE A 71 -1.66 -5.24 -0.24
N VAL A 72 -2.79 -5.09 -0.93
CA VAL A 72 -4.13 -5.27 -0.33
C VAL A 72 -4.29 -6.69 0.18
N ASP A 73 -3.94 -7.72 -0.61
CA ASP A 73 -4.01 -9.13 -0.19
C ASP A 73 -3.18 -9.38 1.08
N LEU A 74 -1.98 -8.79 1.16
CA LEU A 74 -1.11 -8.90 2.33
C LEU A 74 -1.75 -8.25 3.57
N ILE A 75 -2.40 -7.08 3.42
CA ILE A 75 -3.13 -6.42 4.51
C ILE A 75 -4.34 -7.26 4.94
N VAL A 76 -5.10 -7.81 3.99
CA VAL A 76 -6.23 -8.71 4.27
C VAL A 76 -5.75 -9.89 5.10
N ALA A 77 -4.67 -10.55 4.70
CA ALA A 77 -4.11 -11.70 5.41
C ALA A 77 -3.67 -11.39 6.85
N ARG A 78 -3.35 -10.12 7.16
CA ARG A 78 -2.96 -9.67 8.51
C ARG A 78 -4.10 -9.11 9.34
N THR A 79 -5.23 -8.80 8.73
CA THR A 79 -6.42 -8.20 9.39
C THR A 79 -7.65 -9.12 9.36
N ALA A 80 -7.50 -10.32 8.81
CA ALA A 80 -8.45 -11.41 8.94
C ALA A 80 -8.19 -12.17 10.25
N ASP A 81 -9.12 -12.05 11.20
CA ASP A 81 -9.24 -12.94 12.37
C ASP A 81 -9.64 -14.38 11.96
#